data_AF-A0A915NQP1-F1
#
_entry.id   AF-A0A915NQP1-F1
#
_cell.length_a   1.000
_cell.length_b   1.000
_cell.length_c   1.000
_cell.angle_alpha   90.00
_cell.angle_beta   90.00
_cell.angle_gamma   90.00
#
_symmetry.space_group_name_H-M   'P 1'
#
loop_
_entity.id
_entity.type
_entity.pdbx_description
1 polymer ?
#
loop_
_entity_poly.entity_id
_entity_poly.type
_entity_poly.pdbx_seq_one_letter_code
_entity_poly.pdbx_strand_id
1 'polypeptide(L)'
;MDMDIVKKKVYVPGISRSVKETEELTYDPKAYLLLHTFETEYPCLSFDVIPDSLGVNRQSFPMTSWIVTGTQADKSHSNQLMVMRLSNMHANKSALKSKANESKNDDGESSSSSDDSSEEEDEEDEANLVNDRPGKKEPRMHASLVSHHGGVNRIKFQRLGSSDVCAVWNDQRKVQIWNLNPFISCIENISLSESTKSIALKNEKPLFSKEYSAEGFALAWSSLQTGSLATGDHHRK
;
A
#
# COMPACT_ATOMS: atom_id res chain seq x y z
N MET A 1 -1.38 -14.73 -42.57
CA MET A 1 -1.94 -13.44 -42.14
C MET A 1 -1.07 -13.01 -40.98
N ASP A 2 -0.09 -12.16 -41.26
CA ASP A 2 0.87 -11.71 -40.24
C ASP A 2 0.15 -10.78 -39.28
N MET A 3 0.06 -11.19 -38.02
CA MET A 3 -0.36 -10.32 -36.92
C MET A 3 0.71 -9.24 -36.78
N ASP A 4 0.42 -8.04 -37.28
CA ASP A 4 1.25 -6.85 -37.06
C ASP A 4 1.54 -6.72 -35.55
N ILE A 5 2.80 -6.94 -35.17
CA ILE A 5 3.26 -6.74 -33.80
C ILE A 5 3.15 -5.24 -33.51
N VAL A 6 2.07 -4.83 -32.87
CA VAL A 6 1.84 -3.44 -32.47
C VAL A 6 2.95 -3.04 -31.50
N LYS A 7 3.90 -2.24 -32.00
CA LYS A 7 5.04 -1.77 -31.23
C LYS A 7 4.54 -0.80 -30.15
N LYS A 8 4.43 -1.28 -28.91
CA LYS A 8 4.03 -0.49 -27.74
C LYS A 8 5.01 0.69 -27.56
N LYS A 9 4.48 1.90 -27.37
CA LYS A 9 5.26 3.11 -27.10
C LYS A 9 4.87 3.66 -25.73
N VAL A 10 5.86 4.05 -24.94
CA VAL A 10 5.64 4.72 -23.65
C VAL A 10 5.13 6.13 -23.92
N TYR A 11 4.04 6.50 -23.27
CA TYR A 11 3.49 7.84 -23.31
C TYR A 11 4.09 8.71 -22.20
N VAL A 12 4.60 9.89 -22.57
CA VAL A 12 5.13 10.89 -21.64
C VAL A 12 4.34 12.18 -21.82
N PRO A 13 3.58 12.63 -20.79
CA PRO A 13 2.82 13.87 -20.87
C PRO A 13 3.69 15.07 -21.28
N GLY A 14 3.24 15.83 -22.28
CA GLY A 14 3.94 17.02 -22.78
C GLY A 14 5.08 16.76 -23.76
N ILE A 15 5.51 15.50 -23.94
CA ILE A 15 6.58 15.10 -24.89
C ILE A 15 6.00 14.22 -26.01
N SER A 16 5.16 13.25 -25.65
CA SER A 16 4.49 12.38 -26.61
C SER A 16 3.35 13.10 -27.34
N ARG A 17 3.02 12.63 -28.55
CA ARG A 17 1.82 13.11 -29.27
C ARG A 17 0.58 12.91 -28.39
N SER A 18 -0.40 13.79 -28.54
CA SER A 18 -1.71 13.62 -27.89
C SER A 18 -2.31 12.26 -28.21
N VAL A 19 -2.94 11.68 -27.20
CA VAL A 19 -3.68 10.42 -27.28
C VAL A 19 -4.89 10.65 -28.19
N LYS A 20 -5.12 9.76 -29.16
CA LYS A 20 -6.30 9.85 -30.03
C LYS A 20 -7.54 9.38 -29.27
N GLU A 21 -8.73 9.80 -29.70
CA GLU A 21 -9.99 9.35 -29.08
C GLU A 21 -10.18 7.82 -29.11
N THR A 22 -9.52 7.12 -30.04
CA THR A 22 -9.55 5.66 -30.17
C THR A 22 -8.41 4.96 -29.44
N GLU A 23 -7.56 5.69 -28.73
CA GLU A 23 -6.36 5.16 -28.08
C GLU A 23 -6.54 5.21 -26.56
N GLU A 24 -6.40 4.05 -25.91
CA GLU A 24 -6.49 3.93 -24.45
C GLU A 24 -5.08 3.78 -23.88
N LEU A 25 -4.76 4.61 -22.87
CA LEU A 25 -3.50 4.48 -22.15
C LEU A 25 -3.64 3.35 -21.12
N THR A 26 -2.88 2.28 -21.32
CA THR A 26 -2.74 1.21 -20.33
C THR A 26 -1.42 1.37 -19.58
N TYR A 27 -1.36 0.87 -18.35
CA TYR A 27 -0.08 0.77 -17.66
C TYR A 27 0.81 -0.30 -18.33
N ASP A 28 2.13 -0.15 -18.20
CA ASP A 28 3.08 -1.21 -18.52
C ASP A 28 3.35 -2.06 -17.26
N PRO A 29 2.95 -3.34 -17.24
CA PRO A 29 3.21 -4.22 -16.10
C PRO A 29 4.69 -4.34 -15.74
N LYS A 30 5.60 -4.21 -16.72
CA LYS A 30 7.05 -4.35 -16.49
C LYS A 30 7.66 -3.16 -15.74
N ALA A 31 6.96 -2.03 -15.68
CA ALA A 31 7.42 -0.86 -14.94
C ALA A 31 7.35 -1.06 -13.41
N TYR A 32 6.66 -2.11 -12.93
CA TYR A 32 6.42 -2.33 -11.51
C TYR A 32 6.88 -3.73 -11.09
N LEU A 33 7.73 -3.78 -10.07
CA LEU A 33 8.05 -5.04 -9.39
C LEU A 33 6.83 -5.60 -8.63
N LEU A 34 6.05 -4.70 -8.03
CA LEU A 34 4.87 -4.99 -7.23
C LEU A 34 3.76 -3.99 -7.57
N LEU A 35 2.59 -4.48 -7.95
CA LEU A 35 1.41 -3.65 -8.21
C LEU A 35 0.17 -4.42 -7.77
N HIS A 36 -0.52 -3.92 -6.73
CA HIS A 36 -1.76 -4.47 -6.20
C HIS A 36 -2.72 -3.32 -5.91
N THR A 37 -4.01 -3.57 -6.15
CA THR A 37 -5.08 -2.59 -5.91
C THR A 37 -5.92 -3.06 -4.74
N PHE A 38 -6.20 -2.14 -3.82
CA PHE A 38 -7.10 -2.34 -2.70
C PHE A 38 -8.10 -1.18 -2.68
N GLU A 39 -9.33 -1.46 -2.28
CA GLU A 39 -10.43 -0.49 -2.28
C GLU A 39 -10.90 -0.19 -0.86
N THR A 40 -11.14 1.09 -0.59
CA THR A 40 -11.76 1.58 0.65
C THR A 40 -13.13 2.18 0.33
N GLU A 41 -14.02 2.21 1.33
CA GLU A 41 -15.39 2.73 1.16
C GLU A 41 -15.42 4.21 0.73
N TYR A 42 -14.48 5.00 1.27
CA TYR A 42 -14.34 6.42 0.99
C TYR A 42 -12.89 6.74 0.61
N PRO A 43 -12.65 7.84 -0.13
CA PRO A 43 -11.30 8.25 -0.46
C PRO A 43 -10.51 8.62 0.79
N CYS A 44 -9.19 8.41 0.73
CA CYS A 44 -8.25 8.77 1.77
C CYS A 44 -7.30 9.85 1.26
N LEU A 45 -7.31 11.04 1.88
CA LEU A 45 -6.41 12.13 1.49
C LEU A 45 -4.95 11.89 1.86
N SER A 46 -4.72 11.08 2.90
CA SER A 46 -3.39 10.82 3.42
C SER A 46 -3.33 9.46 4.08
N PHE A 47 -2.17 8.83 3.99
CA PHE A 47 -1.83 7.63 4.74
C PHE A 47 -0.40 7.78 5.27
N ASP A 48 -0.05 6.95 6.24
CA ASP A 48 1.32 6.77 6.69
C ASP A 48 1.63 5.29 6.89
N VAL A 49 2.90 4.93 6.79
CA VAL A 49 3.33 3.53 6.94
C VAL A 49 3.58 3.23 8.41
N ILE A 50 3.05 2.11 8.88
CA ILE A 50 3.38 1.57 10.21
C ILE A 50 4.53 0.57 10.02
N PRO A 51 5.68 0.76 10.66
CA PRO A 51 6.77 -0.20 10.62
C PRO A 51 6.37 -1.53 11.27
N ASP A 52 6.52 -2.63 10.54
CA ASP A 52 6.30 -3.98 11.05
C ASP A 52 7.54 -4.54 11.79
N SER A 53 7.38 -5.72 12.37
CA SER A 53 8.43 -6.46 13.08
C SER A 53 8.91 -7.70 12.31
N LEU A 54 8.72 -7.77 10.98
CA LEU A 54 9.02 -8.95 10.16
C LEU A 54 10.49 -9.01 9.71
N GLY A 55 11.31 -8.04 10.12
CA GLY A 55 12.74 -7.97 9.81
C GLY A 55 13.11 -6.78 8.92
N VAL A 56 14.41 -6.50 8.86
CA VAL A 56 14.97 -5.37 8.10
C VAL A 56 15.35 -5.83 6.69
N ASN A 57 15.24 -4.96 5.69
CA ASN A 57 15.65 -5.21 4.30
C ASN A 57 15.02 -6.48 3.69
N ARG A 58 13.72 -6.69 3.92
CA ARG A 58 12.99 -7.81 3.31
C ARG A 58 12.99 -7.66 1.78
N GLN A 59 13.44 -8.70 1.07
CA GLN A 59 13.49 -8.77 -0.40
C GLN A 59 12.66 -9.94 -0.97
N SER A 60 12.17 -10.83 -0.11
CA SER A 60 11.42 -12.02 -0.50
C SER A 60 9.91 -11.78 -0.51
N PHE A 61 9.24 -12.47 -1.43
CA PHE A 61 7.79 -12.48 -1.54
C PHE A 61 7.18 -13.68 -0.78
N PRO A 62 5.91 -13.60 -0.35
CA PRO A 62 5.01 -12.45 -0.45
C PRO A 62 5.37 -11.30 0.51
N MET A 63 5.14 -10.08 0.05
CA MET A 63 5.31 -8.87 0.86
C MET A 63 4.07 -8.61 1.72
N THR A 64 4.32 -7.96 2.85
CA THR A 64 3.29 -7.46 3.77
C THR A 64 3.63 -6.02 4.11
N SER A 65 2.64 -5.14 4.18
CA SER A 65 2.78 -3.75 4.61
C SER A 65 1.65 -3.38 5.56
N TRP A 66 1.94 -2.50 6.51
CA TRP A 66 0.93 -1.90 7.38
C TRP A 66 0.84 -0.42 7.12
N ILE A 67 -0.37 0.10 7.05
CA ILE A 67 -0.64 1.51 6.84
C ILE A 67 -1.73 1.98 7.79
N VAL A 68 -1.64 3.25 8.19
CA VAL A 68 -2.72 3.97 8.86
C VAL A 68 -3.24 5.05 7.92
N THR A 69 -4.55 5.20 7.84
CA THR A 69 -5.18 6.20 6.98
C THR A 69 -6.49 6.69 7.61
N GLY A 70 -7.03 7.77 7.07
CA GLY A 70 -8.36 8.26 7.41
C GLY A 70 -9.10 8.71 6.17
N THR A 71 -10.43 8.64 6.23
CA THR A 71 -11.28 8.92 5.09
C THR A 71 -11.74 10.38 5.02
N GLN A 72 -12.19 10.75 3.82
CA GLN A 72 -12.94 11.97 3.53
C GLN A 72 -14.26 11.59 2.84
N ALA A 73 -15.31 11.50 3.63
CA ALA A 73 -16.67 11.23 3.20
C ALA A 73 -17.49 12.53 3.09
N ASP A 74 -18.57 12.50 2.32
CA ASP A 74 -19.46 13.65 2.13
C ASP A 74 -20.12 14.12 3.44
N LYS A 75 -20.34 13.18 4.38
CA LYS A 75 -20.96 13.45 5.68
C LYS A 75 -19.92 13.39 6.79
N SER A 76 -19.94 14.37 7.68
CA SER A 76 -18.97 14.47 8.79
C SER A 76 -18.87 13.22 9.66
N HIS A 77 -19.98 12.53 9.91
CA HIS A 77 -20.07 11.33 10.76
C HIS A 77 -19.81 10.01 10.02
N SER A 78 -19.62 10.04 8.70
CA SER A 78 -19.31 8.86 7.89
C SER A 78 -17.81 8.60 7.77
N ASN A 79 -16.98 9.52 8.28
CA ASN A 79 -15.54 9.35 8.24
C ASN A 79 -15.06 8.28 9.21
N GLN A 80 -13.91 7.70 8.88
CA GLN A 80 -13.31 6.60 9.61
C GLN A 80 -11.80 6.80 9.70
N LEU A 81 -11.23 6.45 10.85
CA LEU A 81 -9.81 6.21 11.02
C LEU A 81 -9.58 4.71 10.92
N MET A 82 -8.59 4.27 10.13
CA MET A 82 -8.34 2.86 9.89
C MET A 82 -6.86 2.50 9.87
N VAL A 83 -6.55 1.31 10.37
CA VAL A 83 -5.27 0.63 10.16
C VAL A 83 -5.53 -0.53 9.22
N MET A 84 -4.64 -0.75 8.25
CA MET A 84 -4.75 -1.82 7.27
C MET A 84 -3.45 -2.62 7.20
N ARG A 85 -3.58 -3.95 7.25
CA ARG A 85 -2.55 -4.93 6.90
C ARG A 85 -2.80 -5.41 5.48
N LEU A 86 -1.92 -5.00 4.57
CA LEU A 86 -1.87 -5.48 3.18
C LEU A 86 -0.92 -6.66 3.13
N SER A 87 -1.40 -7.87 2.87
CA SER A 87 -0.60 -9.10 2.95
C SER A 87 -0.75 -9.96 1.69
N ASN A 88 0.09 -10.98 1.59
CA ASN A 88 0.13 -11.92 0.46
C ASN A 88 0.36 -11.21 -0.89
N MET A 89 1.12 -10.11 -0.90
CA MET A 89 1.41 -9.34 -2.11
C MET A 89 2.59 -9.97 -2.86
N HIS A 90 2.34 -10.63 -3.99
CA HIS A 90 3.35 -11.28 -4.82
C HIS A 90 3.89 -10.36 -5.91
N ALA A 91 5.12 -10.62 -6.38
CA ALA A 91 5.71 -9.89 -7.51
C ALA A 91 4.83 -9.99 -8.77
N ASN A 92 4.91 -8.97 -9.62
CA ASN A 92 4.25 -9.01 -10.92
C ASN A 92 4.87 -10.11 -11.80
N LYS A 93 4.04 -10.96 -12.42
CA LYS A 93 4.48 -12.05 -13.31
C LYS A 93 5.45 -11.57 -14.40
N SER A 94 5.21 -10.35 -14.92
CA SER A 94 6.04 -9.75 -15.97
C SER A 94 7.42 -9.30 -15.48
N ALA A 95 7.56 -8.91 -14.21
CA ALA A 95 8.83 -8.52 -13.60
C ALA A 95 9.72 -9.72 -13.24
N LEU A 96 9.12 -10.90 -13.02
CA LEU A 96 9.87 -12.14 -12.80
C LEU A 96 10.56 -12.62 -14.08
N LYS A 97 9.92 -12.45 -15.25
CA LYS A 97 10.49 -12.81 -16.55
C LYS A 97 11.65 -11.91 -16.98
N SER A 98 11.62 -10.62 -16.64
CA SER A 98 12.71 -9.70 -16.97
C SER A 98 13.99 -9.98 -16.17
N LYS A 99 13.87 -10.33 -14.88
CA LYS A 99 15.04 -10.67 -14.05
C LYS A 99 15.74 -11.94 -14.52
N ALA A 100 14.98 -12.97 -14.94
CA ALA A 100 15.56 -14.21 -15.46
C ALA A 100 16.33 -14.02 -16.77
N ASN A 101 15.92 -13.06 -17.61
CA ASN A 101 16.60 -12.74 -18.87
C ASN A 101 17.81 -11.81 -18.69
N GLU A 102 17.83 -10.94 -17.68
CA GLU A 102 19.01 -10.12 -17.35
C GLU A 102 20.17 -10.97 -16.80
N SER A 103 19.86 -12.05 -16.07
CA SER A 103 20.86 -12.99 -15.55
C SER A 103 21.46 -13.94 -16.62
N LYS A 104 21.03 -13.86 -17.88
CA LYS A 104 21.58 -14.66 -19.00
C LYS A 104 22.56 -13.88 -19.90
N ASN A 105 22.85 -12.61 -19.60
CA ASN A 105 23.68 -11.73 -20.45
C ASN A 105 25.02 -11.30 -19.83
N ASP A 106 25.46 -11.92 -18.73
CA ASP A 106 26.79 -11.67 -18.13
C ASP A 106 27.63 -12.95 -18.21
N ASP A 107 28.28 -13.16 -19.36
CA ASP A 107 29.23 -14.25 -19.59
C ASP A 107 30.62 -13.84 -19.07
N GLY A 108 31.09 -14.59 -18.06
CA GLY A 108 32.45 -14.53 -17.52
C GLY A 108 32.77 -15.76 -16.66
N GLU A 109 32.89 -16.92 -17.31
CA GLU A 109 33.45 -18.22 -16.88
C GLU A 109 33.73 -18.47 -15.37
N SER A 110 33.05 -19.48 -14.81
CA SER A 110 33.71 -20.69 -14.25
C SER A 110 32.67 -21.73 -13.82
N SER A 111 32.84 -22.93 -14.37
CA SER A 111 32.07 -24.17 -14.27
C SER A 111 31.64 -24.66 -12.87
N SER A 112 30.42 -25.19 -12.78
CA SER A 112 30.14 -26.55 -12.27
C SER A 112 28.70 -26.96 -12.56
N SER A 113 28.56 -28.02 -13.39
CA SER A 113 27.41 -28.91 -13.66
C SER A 113 26.13 -28.70 -12.83
N SER A 114 24.95 -28.59 -13.43
CA SER A 114 24.30 -29.75 -14.07
C SER A 114 23.54 -29.42 -15.35
N ASP A 115 23.70 -30.36 -16.26
CA ASP A 115 23.10 -30.56 -17.58
C ASP A 115 21.57 -30.73 -17.51
N ASP A 116 20.83 -29.87 -18.21
CA ASP A 116 19.76 -30.32 -19.11
C ASP A 116 19.51 -29.24 -20.16
N SER A 117 19.91 -29.54 -21.40
CA SER A 117 19.78 -28.64 -22.54
C SER A 117 18.63 -29.08 -23.44
N SER A 118 17.83 -28.08 -23.83
CA SER A 118 17.04 -27.97 -25.08
C SER A 118 15.79 -28.88 -25.15
N GLU A 119 14.62 -28.48 -25.67
CA GLU A 119 14.26 -27.54 -26.73
C GLU A 119 12.87 -26.94 -26.49
N GLU A 120 12.46 -26.10 -27.43
CA GLU A 120 11.27 -25.25 -27.47
C GLU A 120 9.93 -26.00 -27.49
N GLU A 121 8.89 -25.21 -27.17
CA GLU A 121 7.46 -25.51 -27.27
C GLU A 121 6.96 -26.60 -26.33
N ASP A 122 6.53 -26.17 -25.14
CA ASP A 122 5.32 -26.75 -24.59
C ASP A 122 4.54 -25.71 -23.76
N GLU A 123 3.26 -25.60 -24.10
CA GLU A 123 2.19 -24.95 -23.35
C GLU A 123 1.93 -25.68 -22.01
N GLU A 124 2.97 -26.22 -21.36
CA GLU A 124 2.89 -27.12 -20.20
C GLU A 124 3.29 -26.47 -18.86
N ASP A 125 3.61 -25.17 -18.85
CA ASP A 125 3.53 -24.37 -17.61
C ASP A 125 2.07 -24.08 -17.20
N GLU A 126 1.08 -24.66 -17.90
CA GLU A 126 -0.28 -24.85 -17.37
C GLU A 126 -0.38 -26.08 -16.44
N ALA A 127 0.54 -27.05 -16.48
CA ALA A 127 0.42 -28.30 -15.71
C ALA A 127 0.85 -28.17 -14.23
N ASN A 128 1.66 -27.16 -13.87
CA ASN A 128 1.88 -26.78 -12.47
C ASN A 128 0.78 -25.85 -11.92
N LEU A 129 -0.22 -25.46 -12.73
CA LEU A 129 -1.39 -24.72 -12.27
C LEU A 129 -2.43 -25.61 -11.57
N VAL A 130 -2.33 -26.94 -11.66
CA VAL A 130 -3.28 -27.85 -11.01
C VAL A 130 -3.08 -27.92 -9.48
N ASN A 131 -1.92 -27.48 -8.97
CA ASN A 131 -1.65 -27.37 -7.53
C ASN A 131 -1.76 -25.93 -6.98
N ASP A 132 -1.98 -24.92 -7.83
CA ASP A 132 -2.24 -23.56 -7.40
C ASP A 132 -3.75 -23.42 -7.17
N ARG A 133 -4.20 -23.82 -5.97
CA ARG A 133 -5.59 -23.63 -5.56
C ARG A 133 -5.96 -22.15 -5.80
N PRO A 134 -7.11 -21.85 -6.46
CA PRO A 134 -7.61 -20.49 -6.56
C PRO A 134 -7.68 -19.89 -5.13
N GLY A 135 -7.00 -18.75 -4.92
CA GLY A 135 -6.88 -18.09 -3.60
C GLY A 135 -5.52 -18.14 -2.90
N LYS A 136 -4.50 -18.89 -3.40
CA LYS A 136 -3.19 -18.98 -2.72
C LYS A 136 -2.30 -17.74 -2.92
N LYS A 137 -2.39 -17.07 -4.07
CA LYS A 137 -1.56 -15.89 -4.43
C LYS A 137 -2.34 -14.56 -4.46
N GLU A 138 -3.58 -14.55 -4.00
CA GLU A 138 -4.39 -13.34 -3.99
C GLU A 138 -3.95 -12.38 -2.87
N PRO A 139 -3.74 -11.08 -3.19
CA PRO A 139 -3.44 -10.07 -2.18
C PRO A 139 -4.63 -9.88 -1.24
N ARG A 140 -4.36 -9.59 0.03
CA ARG A 140 -5.39 -9.52 1.08
C ARG A 140 -5.25 -8.24 1.87
N MET A 141 -6.40 -7.67 2.23
CA MET A 141 -6.48 -6.49 3.08
C MET A 141 -7.29 -6.81 4.32
N HIS A 142 -6.65 -6.74 5.48
CA HIS A 142 -7.37 -6.74 6.74
C HIS A 142 -7.32 -5.35 7.34
N ALA A 143 -8.48 -4.82 7.72
CA ALA A 143 -8.60 -3.48 8.25
C ALA A 143 -9.29 -3.50 9.62
N SER A 144 -8.86 -2.61 10.50
CA SER A 144 -9.58 -2.25 11.72
C SER A 144 -9.89 -0.76 11.64
N LEU A 145 -11.12 -0.39 12.00
CA LEU A 145 -11.66 0.94 11.74
C LEU A 145 -12.47 1.46 12.92
N VAL A 146 -12.42 2.76 13.15
CA VAL A 146 -13.27 3.47 14.10
C VAL A 146 -13.93 4.66 13.40
N SER A 147 -15.18 4.96 13.77
CA SER A 147 -15.82 6.20 13.33
C SER A 147 -15.03 7.42 13.81
N HIS A 148 -14.84 8.37 12.90
CA HIS A 148 -14.17 9.63 13.14
C HIS A 148 -15.11 10.76 12.71
N HIS A 149 -15.25 11.81 13.53
CA HIS A 149 -16.08 12.95 13.20
C HIS A 149 -15.25 14.02 12.47
N GLY A 150 -15.54 14.22 11.18
CA GLY A 150 -14.80 15.08 10.27
C GLY A 150 -13.90 14.30 9.31
N GLY A 151 -13.63 14.88 8.14
CA GLY A 151 -12.67 14.34 7.18
C GLY A 151 -11.23 14.41 7.70
N VAL A 152 -10.44 13.39 7.40
CA VAL A 152 -9.02 13.32 7.78
C VAL A 152 -8.14 13.91 6.68
N ASN A 153 -7.60 15.10 6.92
CA ASN A 153 -6.76 15.82 5.97
C ASN A 153 -5.33 15.30 5.94
N ARG A 154 -4.76 15.07 7.12
CA ARG A 154 -3.42 14.52 7.28
C ARG A 154 -3.35 13.57 8.47
N ILE A 155 -2.69 12.45 8.26
CA ILE A 155 -2.34 11.50 9.30
C ILE A 155 -0.83 11.28 9.33
N LYS A 156 -0.27 11.16 10.54
CA LYS A 156 1.14 10.80 10.74
C LYS A 156 1.33 9.83 11.89
N PHE A 157 1.99 8.73 11.59
CA PHE A 157 2.36 7.69 12.53
C PHE A 157 3.60 8.10 13.35
N GLN A 158 3.64 7.67 14.61
CA GLN A 158 4.84 7.72 15.45
C GLN A 158 4.81 6.58 16.48
N ARG A 159 5.94 5.91 16.66
CA ARG A 159 6.17 5.03 17.81
C ARG A 159 6.64 5.89 19.00
N LEU A 160 5.91 5.88 20.11
CA LEU A 160 6.26 6.54 21.36
C LEU A 160 6.54 5.47 22.43
N GLY A 161 7.81 5.08 22.57
CA GLY A 161 8.18 3.96 23.44
C GLY A 161 7.59 2.64 22.93
N SER A 162 6.72 2.02 23.73
CA SER A 162 5.98 0.80 23.36
C SER A 162 4.62 1.07 22.71
N SER A 163 4.18 2.34 22.63
CA SER A 163 2.89 2.71 22.07
C SER A 163 3.01 3.15 20.62
N ASP A 164 2.16 2.58 19.78
CA ASP A 164 1.97 3.00 18.40
C ASP A 164 0.86 4.03 18.37
N VAL A 165 1.16 5.25 17.92
CA VAL A 165 0.17 6.33 17.85
C VAL A 165 0.12 6.94 16.46
N CYS A 166 -0.99 7.61 16.15
CA CYS A 166 -1.02 8.56 15.05
C CYS A 166 -1.55 9.92 15.49
N ALA A 167 -1.00 10.97 14.92
CA ALA A 167 -1.63 12.28 14.91
C ALA A 167 -2.53 12.41 13.67
N VAL A 168 -3.68 13.03 13.84
CA VAL A 168 -4.69 13.28 12.82
C VAL A 168 -5.01 14.77 12.82
N TRP A 169 -4.90 15.42 11.67
CA TRP A 169 -5.45 16.76 11.42
C TRP A 169 -6.74 16.61 10.62
N ASN A 170 -7.85 17.18 11.11
CA ASN A 170 -9.17 17.04 10.49
C ASN A 170 -9.83 18.37 10.10
N ASP A 171 -10.88 18.25 9.28
CA ASP A 171 -11.69 19.38 8.79
C ASP A 171 -12.49 20.10 9.88
N GLN A 172 -12.61 19.51 11.07
CA GLN A 172 -13.25 20.12 12.24
C GLN A 172 -12.30 21.07 12.99
N ARG A 173 -11.15 21.41 12.40
CA ARG A 173 -10.09 22.24 12.99
C ARG A 173 -9.49 21.62 14.24
N LYS A 174 -9.39 20.29 14.27
CA LYS A 174 -8.81 19.56 15.41
C LYS A 174 -7.57 18.80 14.99
N VAL A 175 -6.58 18.83 15.87
CA VAL A 175 -5.50 17.84 15.91
C VAL A 175 -5.80 16.86 17.01
N GLN A 176 -5.83 15.59 16.66
CA GLN A 176 -6.08 14.50 17.58
C GLN A 176 -4.93 13.51 17.57
N ILE A 177 -4.63 12.91 18.73
CA ILE A 177 -3.69 11.80 18.84
C ILE A 177 -4.48 10.56 19.19
N TRP A 178 -4.30 9.49 18.45
CA TRP A 178 -5.01 8.22 18.61
C TRP A 178 -4.04 7.10 18.96
N ASN A 179 -4.49 6.17 19.81
CA ASN A 179 -3.77 4.93 20.12
C ASN A 179 -4.06 3.91 19.02
N LEU A 180 -3.03 3.39 18.36
CA LEU A 180 -3.16 2.39 17.30
C LEU A 180 -2.99 0.96 17.80
N ASN A 181 -2.52 0.74 19.04
CA ASN A 181 -2.34 -0.61 19.57
C ASN A 181 -3.63 -1.47 19.49
N PRO A 182 -4.84 -0.97 19.84
CA PRO A 182 -6.08 -1.74 19.69
C PRO A 182 -6.38 -2.13 18.23
N PHE A 183 -6.06 -1.23 17.29
CA PHE A 183 -6.24 -1.44 15.85
C PHE A 183 -5.33 -2.54 15.33
N ILE A 184 -4.05 -2.48 15.71
CA ILE A 184 -3.02 -3.44 15.30
C ILE A 184 -3.33 -4.81 15.88
N SER A 185 -3.54 -4.91 17.19
CA SER A 185 -3.84 -6.19 17.86
C SER A 185 -5.10 -6.86 17.31
N CYS A 186 -6.12 -6.08 16.94
CA CYS A 186 -7.32 -6.62 16.31
C CYS A 186 -7.01 -7.36 14.99
N ILE A 187 -6.12 -6.80 14.16
CA ILE A 187 -5.74 -7.39 12.88
C ILE A 187 -4.73 -8.53 13.04
N GLU A 188 -3.82 -8.45 14.01
CA GLU A 188 -2.86 -9.52 14.31
C GLU A 188 -3.55 -10.84 14.69
N ASN A 189 -4.72 -10.75 15.33
CA ASN A 189 -5.54 -11.92 15.67
C ASN A 189 -6.24 -12.58 14.47
N ILE A 190 -6.21 -11.96 13.28
CA ILE A 190 -6.81 -12.51 12.07
C ILE A 190 -5.80 -13.43 11.38
N SER A 191 -6.21 -14.66 11.10
CA SER A 191 -5.36 -15.62 10.41
C SER A 191 -4.94 -15.10 9.03
N LEU A 192 -3.69 -15.33 8.66
CA LEU A 192 -3.17 -14.99 7.32
C LEU A 192 -3.90 -15.73 6.19
N SER A 193 -4.61 -16.82 6.51
CA SER A 193 -5.41 -17.62 5.57
C SER A 193 -6.86 -17.12 5.39
N GLU A 194 -7.32 -16.16 6.20
CA GLU A 194 -8.65 -15.56 6.04
C GLU A 194 -8.70 -14.64 4.82
N SER A 195 -9.90 -14.44 4.27
CA SER A 195 -10.15 -13.44 3.23
C SER A 195 -10.11 -12.02 3.79
N THR A 196 -10.06 -11.03 2.90
CA THR A 196 -10.16 -9.61 3.24
C THR A 196 -11.29 -9.35 4.23
N LYS A 197 -10.97 -8.64 5.31
CA LYS A 197 -11.90 -8.43 6.44
C LYS A 197 -11.71 -7.06 7.07
N SER A 198 -12.81 -6.37 7.30
CA SER A 198 -12.83 -5.08 8.00
C SER A 198 -13.56 -5.23 9.34
N ILE A 199 -12.93 -4.78 10.42
CA ILE A 199 -13.46 -4.90 11.79
C ILE A 199 -13.68 -3.50 12.37
N ALA A 200 -14.93 -3.17 12.69
CA ALA A 200 -15.27 -1.94 13.38
C ALA A 200 -14.97 -2.04 14.89
N LEU A 201 -14.03 -1.22 15.36
CA LEU A 201 -13.74 -1.04 16.78
C LEU A 201 -14.81 -0.16 17.41
N LYS A 202 -15.15 -0.49 18.66
CA LYS A 202 -16.12 0.27 19.47
C LYS A 202 -15.40 1.00 20.57
N ASN A 203 -15.84 2.22 20.86
CA ASN A 203 -15.41 3.02 22.02
C ASN A 203 -13.95 3.52 22.01
N GLU A 204 -13.23 3.40 20.89
CA GLU A 204 -11.93 4.06 20.75
C GLU A 204 -12.13 5.58 20.65
N LYS A 205 -11.32 6.32 21.40
CA LYS A 205 -11.36 7.78 21.49
C LYS A 205 -9.94 8.34 21.36
N PRO A 206 -9.79 9.60 20.91
CA PRO A 206 -8.48 10.22 20.87
C PRO A 206 -7.91 10.34 22.29
N LEU A 207 -6.63 10.02 22.44
CA LEU A 207 -5.84 10.24 23.65
C LEU A 207 -5.72 11.73 23.98
N PHE A 208 -5.66 12.55 22.94
CA PHE A 208 -5.52 13.99 23.02
C PHE A 208 -6.26 14.66 21.88
N SER A 209 -6.85 15.83 22.13
CA SER A 209 -7.51 16.65 21.11
C SER A 209 -7.23 18.13 21.38
N LYS A 210 -6.75 18.84 20.36
CA LYS A 210 -6.52 20.28 20.36
C LYS A 210 -7.30 20.94 19.23
N GLU A 211 -8.08 21.94 19.57
CA GLU A 211 -8.82 22.74 18.58
C GLU A 211 -8.01 23.97 18.15
N TYR A 212 -8.16 24.36 16.88
CA TYR A 212 -7.53 25.49 16.23
C TYR A 212 -8.59 26.47 15.70
N SER A 213 -8.20 27.70 15.40
CA SER A 213 -9.10 28.72 14.84
C SER A 213 -9.52 28.39 13.40
N ALA A 214 -8.64 27.70 12.67
CA ALA A 214 -8.80 27.41 11.26
C ALA A 214 -8.35 25.97 10.93
N GLU A 215 -8.75 25.49 9.76
CA GLU A 215 -8.38 24.16 9.27
C GLU A 215 -6.92 24.16 8.80
N GLY A 216 -6.36 22.99 8.53
CA GLY A 216 -4.98 22.81 8.15
C GLY A 216 -4.74 21.46 7.50
N PHE A 217 -3.51 21.31 7.03
CA PHE A 217 -3.05 20.09 6.37
C PHE A 217 -1.66 19.70 6.83
N ALA A 218 -0.89 20.58 7.48
CA ALA A 218 0.49 20.30 7.83
C ALA A 218 0.57 19.60 9.20
N LEU A 219 1.27 18.47 9.23
CA LEU A 219 1.45 17.63 10.41
C LEU A 219 2.77 16.88 10.29
N ALA A 220 3.64 16.99 11.29
CA ALA A 220 4.94 16.33 11.31
C ALA A 220 5.41 16.07 12.74
N TRP A 221 5.81 14.83 13.01
CA TRP A 221 6.53 14.48 14.24
C TRP A 221 8.00 14.89 14.12
N SER A 222 8.58 15.37 15.22
CA SER A 222 10.01 15.69 15.29
C SER A 222 10.84 14.41 15.30
N SER A 223 11.82 14.31 14.41
CA SER A 223 12.82 13.24 14.41
C SER A 223 13.89 13.42 15.49
N LEU A 224 14.01 14.62 16.06
CA LEU A 224 15.04 14.96 17.05
C LEU A 224 14.54 14.85 18.49
N GLN A 225 13.23 15.01 18.70
CA GLN A 225 12.62 14.98 20.01
C GLN A 225 11.31 14.17 19.96
N THR A 226 11.38 12.95 20.48
CA THR A 226 10.24 12.04 20.57
C THR A 226 9.04 12.71 21.24
N GLY A 227 7.87 12.59 20.62
CA GLY A 227 6.62 13.16 21.13
C GLY A 227 6.38 14.63 20.81
N SER A 228 7.34 15.33 20.19
CA SER A 228 7.11 16.70 19.70
C SER A 228 6.42 16.68 18.34
N LEU A 229 5.30 17.38 18.25
CA LEU A 229 4.45 17.43 17.06
C LEU A 229 4.35 18.88 16.54
N ALA A 230 4.78 19.09 15.30
CA ALA A 230 4.56 20.33 14.58
C ALA A 230 3.27 20.23 13.77
N THR A 231 2.51 21.31 13.75
CA THR A 231 1.21 21.38 13.10
C THR A 231 1.02 22.74 12.44
N GLY A 232 0.28 22.82 11.33
CA GLY A 232 0.08 24.07 10.60
C GLY A 232 -1.33 24.19 10.02
N ASP A 233 -1.98 25.30 10.36
CA ASP A 233 -3.29 25.71 9.85
C ASP A 233 -3.16 26.70 8.69
N HIS A 234 -4.28 27.01 8.03
CA HIS A 234 -4.39 28.00 6.96
C HIS A 234 -4.75 29.42 7.48
N HIS A 235 -4.61 29.67 8.79
CA HIS A 235 -4.95 30.98 9.35
C HIS A 235 -3.98 32.04 8.83
N ARG A 236 -4.47 32.97 8.00
CA ARG A 236 -3.71 34.16 7.61
C ARG A 236 -3.66 35.12 8.80
N LYS A 237 -2.46 35.49 9.23
CA LYS A 237 -2.25 36.61 10.16
C LYS A 237 -2.57 37.94 9.48
#